data_AF-A0AAV2LDU6-F1
#
_entry.id   AF-A0AAV2LDU6-F1
#
_cell.length_a   1.000
_cell.length_b   1.000
_cell.length_c   1.000
_cell.angle_alpha   90.00
_cell.angle_beta   90.00
_cell.angle_gamma   90.00
#
_symmetry.space_group_name_H-M   'P 1'
#
loop_
_entity.id
_entity.type
_entity.pdbx_description
1 polymer ?
#
loop_
_entity_poly.entity_id
_entity_poly.type
_entity_poly.pdbx_seq_one_letter_code
_entity_poly.pdbx_strand_id
1 'polypeptide(L)'
;MSPCPLEHELRAALQRRILVLDGAMGTMIQQHRLEEEHFRGDEFRDHSVSLKGNNDLLSITQPQIIYQIHKEYLEAGADIIETNTFSSTSVAQADYRLEHLAYRLNKASAELARKAADDVFRLRGSKRYVAGALGPTNKTLSVSPSVEKPDFRNITFDELVEAYSEQVRGLLDGGVDILLVETIFDTANAKAALFAIDLLFEETYERKPIFISGTIVDRSGRTLSGQTTEAFVVSVAHSRPLW
;
A
#
# COMPACT_ATOMS: atom_id res chain seq x y z
N MET A 1 -13.20 8.54 20.91
CA MET A 1 -13.01 7.08 20.75
C MET A 1 -11.64 6.74 21.30
N SER A 2 -11.54 5.74 22.16
CA SER A 2 -10.26 5.27 22.68
C SER A 2 -9.42 4.64 21.55
N PRO A 3 -8.08 4.80 21.56
CA PRO A 3 -7.21 4.15 20.58
C PRO A 3 -7.39 2.63 20.64
N CYS A 4 -7.31 1.95 19.48
CA CYS A 4 -7.45 0.50 19.45
C CYS A 4 -6.26 -0.17 20.17
N PRO A 5 -6.40 -1.41 20.68
CA PRO A 5 -5.34 -2.09 21.44
C PRO A 5 -3.99 -2.15 20.70
N LEU A 6 -4.04 -2.34 19.38
CA LEU A 6 -2.86 -2.36 18.51
C LEU A 6 -2.17 -1.00 18.42
N GLU A 7 -2.94 0.10 18.38
CA GLU A 7 -2.37 1.45 18.40
C GLU A 7 -1.66 1.73 19.72
N HIS A 8 -2.23 1.30 20.85
CA HIS A 8 -1.59 1.45 22.15
C HIS A 8 -0.27 0.69 22.23
N GLU A 9 -0.26 -0.55 21.73
CA GLU A 9 0.94 -1.39 21.67
C GLU A 9 2.05 -0.76 20.80
N LEU A 10 1.71 -0.29 19.59
CA LEU A 10 2.64 0.40 18.70
C LEU A 10 3.18 1.69 19.31
N ARG A 11 2.33 2.52 19.93
CA ARG A 11 2.76 3.73 20.65
C ARG A 11 3.75 3.39 21.77
N ALA A 12 3.47 2.34 22.55
CA ALA A 12 4.37 1.90 23.60
C ALA A 12 5.72 1.40 23.06
N ALA A 13 5.73 0.75 21.89
CA ALA A 13 6.96 0.33 21.22
C ALA A 13 7.78 1.53 20.71
N LEU A 14 7.12 2.47 20.03
CA LEU A 14 7.73 3.70 19.49
C LEU A 14 8.32 4.61 20.59
N GLN A 15 7.71 4.64 21.78
CA GLN A 15 8.26 5.36 22.94
C GLN A 15 9.53 4.74 23.51
N ARG A 16 9.77 3.43 23.29
CA ARG A 16 10.91 2.70 23.85
C ARG A 16 12.08 2.62 22.88
N ARG A 17 11.80 2.56 21.57
CA ARG A 17 12.81 2.39 20.52
C ARG A 17 12.29 2.84 19.16
N ILE A 18 13.22 3.07 18.25
CA ILE A 18 12.92 3.24 16.82
C ILE A 18 12.45 1.88 16.27
N LEU A 19 11.33 1.90 15.55
CA LEU A 19 10.86 0.77 14.74
C LEU A 19 11.42 0.90 13.32
N VAL A 20 11.82 -0.22 12.73
CA VAL A 20 12.39 -0.28 11.38
C VAL A 20 11.33 -0.78 10.40
N LEU A 21 11.01 0.03 9.40
CA LEU A 21 10.25 -0.40 8.22
C LEU A 21 11.19 -1.12 7.25
N ASP A 22 10.68 -2.05 6.46
CA ASP A 22 11.48 -2.76 5.47
C ASP A 22 11.91 -1.89 4.29
N GLY A 23 12.61 -2.50 3.34
CA GLY A 23 13.16 -1.82 2.17
C GLY A 23 12.32 -2.04 0.91
N ALA A 24 12.86 -1.59 -0.22
CA ALA A 24 12.16 -1.62 -1.50
C ALA A 24 11.93 -3.06 -2.03
N MET A 25 10.67 -3.52 -1.95
CA MET A 25 10.18 -4.76 -2.58
C MET A 25 10.56 -4.86 -4.06
N GLY A 26 10.36 -3.79 -4.84
CA GLY A 26 10.67 -3.78 -6.27
C GLY A 26 12.15 -4.03 -6.57
N THR A 27 13.07 -3.51 -5.76
CA THR A 27 14.52 -3.73 -5.92
C THR A 27 14.88 -5.19 -5.65
N MET A 28 14.25 -5.82 -4.66
CA MET A 28 14.46 -7.24 -4.37
C MET A 28 13.92 -8.13 -5.50
N ILE A 29 12.71 -7.84 -6.00
CA ILE A 29 12.12 -8.54 -7.16
C ILE A 29 13.04 -8.47 -8.39
N GLN A 30 13.64 -7.31 -8.68
CA GLN A 30 14.55 -7.14 -9.81
C GLN A 30 15.76 -8.08 -9.78
N GLN A 31 16.22 -8.51 -8.60
CA GLN A 31 17.36 -9.43 -8.47
C GLN A 31 17.05 -10.83 -9.00
N HIS A 32 15.76 -11.22 -9.01
CA HIS A 32 15.31 -12.52 -9.50
C HIS A 32 15.24 -12.60 -11.04
N ARG A 33 15.39 -11.46 -11.75
CA ARG A 33 15.38 -11.40 -13.24
C ARG A 33 14.17 -12.11 -13.86
N LEU A 34 12.99 -11.83 -13.32
CA LEU A 34 11.76 -12.46 -13.75
C LEU A 34 11.37 -12.03 -15.17
N GLU A 35 10.96 -13.02 -15.96
CA GLU A 35 10.44 -12.87 -17.32
C GLU A 35 8.91 -12.97 -17.36
N GLU A 36 8.30 -12.60 -18.49
CA GLU A 36 6.84 -12.53 -18.70
C GLU A 36 6.09 -13.78 -18.22
N GLU A 37 6.66 -14.96 -18.44
CA GLU A 37 6.07 -16.25 -18.05
C GLU A 37 5.89 -16.36 -16.53
N HIS A 38 6.79 -15.75 -15.75
CA HIS A 38 6.71 -15.74 -14.29
C HIS A 38 5.58 -14.83 -13.82
N PHE A 39 5.40 -13.68 -14.46
CA PHE A 39 4.30 -12.76 -14.15
C PHE A 39 2.95 -13.37 -14.51
N ARG A 40 2.88 -14.14 -15.60
CA ARG A 40 1.66 -14.87 -15.99
C ARG A 40 1.34 -16.03 -15.04
N GLY A 41 2.37 -16.75 -14.58
CA GLY A 41 2.18 -18.01 -13.86
C GLY A 41 1.33 -18.99 -14.67
N ASP A 42 0.66 -19.92 -13.99
CA ASP A 42 -0.24 -20.88 -14.65
C ASP A 42 -1.61 -20.29 -14.99
N GLU A 43 -2.08 -19.34 -14.18
CA GLU A 43 -3.43 -18.78 -14.24
C GLU A 43 -3.62 -17.82 -15.42
N PHE A 44 -2.60 -17.03 -15.76
CA PHE A 44 -2.70 -15.97 -16.78
C PHE A 44 -1.90 -16.27 -18.05
N ARG A 45 -1.62 -17.55 -18.33
CA ARG A 45 -0.83 -17.99 -19.51
C ARG A 45 -1.32 -17.36 -20.80
N ASP A 46 -2.63 -17.38 -21.04
CA ASP A 46 -3.26 -16.89 -22.27
C ASP A 46 -3.75 -15.43 -22.18
N HIS A 47 -3.29 -14.66 -21.20
CA HIS A 47 -3.74 -13.27 -21.00
C HIS A 47 -3.39 -12.37 -22.20
N SER A 48 -4.31 -11.49 -22.58
CA SER A 48 -4.26 -10.76 -23.86
C SER A 48 -3.19 -9.66 -23.97
N VAL A 49 -2.60 -9.25 -22.85
CA VAL A 49 -1.57 -8.20 -22.77
C VAL A 49 -0.38 -8.68 -21.95
N SER A 50 0.76 -8.01 -22.08
CA SER A 50 1.94 -8.29 -21.26
C SER A 50 1.64 -8.01 -19.78
N LEU A 51 2.09 -8.90 -18.90
CA LEU A 51 1.99 -8.76 -17.45
C LEU A 51 3.34 -8.45 -16.79
N LYS A 52 4.44 -8.48 -17.55
CA LYS A 52 5.78 -8.11 -17.07
C LYS A 52 5.79 -6.69 -16.54
N GLY A 53 6.29 -6.53 -15.31
CA GLY A 53 6.33 -5.24 -14.59
C GLY A 53 5.20 -5.06 -13.58
N ASN A 54 4.15 -5.88 -13.61
CA ASN A 54 3.10 -5.90 -12.58
C ASN A 54 3.60 -6.67 -11.34
N ASN A 55 4.46 -6.03 -10.54
CA ASN A 55 5.07 -6.68 -9.37
C ASN A 55 4.05 -7.16 -8.33
N ASP A 56 2.94 -6.43 -8.14
CA ASP A 56 1.85 -6.79 -7.26
C ASP A 56 1.25 -8.18 -7.59
N LEU A 57 1.19 -8.54 -8.88
CA LEU A 57 0.67 -9.83 -9.35
C LEU A 57 1.52 -11.02 -8.87
N LEU A 58 2.80 -10.80 -8.58
CA LEU A 58 3.70 -11.85 -8.10
C LEU A 58 3.27 -12.41 -6.74
N SER A 59 2.45 -11.69 -5.96
CA SER A 59 1.82 -12.25 -4.75
C SER A 59 0.88 -13.42 -5.05
N ILE A 60 0.37 -13.53 -6.30
CA ILE A 60 -0.44 -14.66 -6.76
C ILE A 60 0.40 -15.64 -7.57
N THR A 61 1.21 -15.15 -8.52
CA THR A 61 1.88 -16.01 -9.50
C THR A 61 3.24 -16.53 -9.04
N GLN A 62 3.92 -15.80 -8.14
CA GLN A 62 5.22 -16.17 -7.57
C GLN A 62 5.24 -16.00 -6.04
N PRO A 63 4.27 -16.57 -5.30
CA PRO A 63 4.07 -16.28 -3.87
C PRO A 63 5.28 -16.63 -3.00
N GLN A 64 6.05 -17.65 -3.40
CA GLN A 64 7.25 -18.06 -2.66
C GLN A 64 8.36 -17.02 -2.73
N ILE A 65 8.51 -16.32 -3.86
CA ILE A 65 9.51 -15.24 -4.00
C ILE A 65 9.12 -14.08 -3.08
N ILE A 66 7.86 -13.63 -3.14
CA ILE A 66 7.38 -12.51 -2.31
C ILE A 66 7.47 -12.84 -0.82
N TYR A 67 7.04 -14.04 -0.41
CA TYR A 67 7.20 -14.52 0.97
C TYR A 67 8.67 -14.48 1.43
N GLN A 68 9.58 -14.96 0.58
CA GLN A 68 11.00 -15.02 0.92
C GLN A 68 11.62 -13.61 1.06
N ILE A 69 11.23 -12.66 0.22
CA ILE A 69 11.66 -11.25 0.34
C ILE A 69 11.21 -10.64 1.67
N HIS A 70 9.94 -10.82 2.08
CA HIS A 70 9.47 -10.36 3.38
C HIS A 70 10.30 -10.96 4.52
N LYS A 71 10.55 -12.27 4.45
CA LYS A 71 11.33 -12.99 5.45
C LYS A 71 12.76 -12.46 5.54
N GLU A 72 13.40 -12.16 4.42
CA GLU A 72 14.76 -11.58 4.39
C GLU A 72 14.83 -10.22 5.09
N TYR A 73 13.85 -9.34 4.87
CA TYR A 73 13.80 -8.06 5.59
C TYR A 73 13.57 -8.24 7.10
N LEU A 74 12.67 -9.15 7.48
CA LEU A 74 12.42 -9.48 8.89
C LEU A 74 13.66 -10.10 9.57
N GLU A 75 14.40 -10.96 8.85
CA GLU A 75 15.64 -11.57 9.34
C GLU A 75 16.77 -10.54 9.48
N ALA A 76 16.81 -9.56 8.58
CA ALA A 76 17.71 -8.40 8.63
C ALA A 76 17.37 -7.39 9.74
N GLY A 77 16.17 -7.47 10.33
CA GLY A 77 15.80 -6.72 11.53
C GLY A 77 14.60 -5.79 11.37
N ALA A 78 13.89 -5.80 10.23
CA ALA A 78 12.67 -5.03 10.06
C ALA A 78 11.63 -5.41 11.13
N ASP A 79 11.01 -4.41 11.73
CA ASP A 79 9.91 -4.56 12.68
C ASP A 79 8.55 -4.52 11.99
N ILE A 80 8.47 -3.77 10.90
CA ILE A 80 7.27 -3.59 10.07
C ILE A 80 7.67 -3.95 8.65
N ILE A 81 6.86 -4.78 7.99
CA ILE A 81 6.99 -5.07 6.57
C ILE A 81 5.77 -4.54 5.81
N GLU A 82 6.01 -3.97 4.64
CA GLU A 82 4.96 -3.53 3.74
C GLU A 82 4.42 -4.70 2.90
N THR A 83 3.13 -4.72 2.60
CA THR A 83 2.56 -5.65 1.63
C THR A 83 3.02 -5.27 0.22
N ASN A 84 3.17 -6.25 -0.67
CA ASN A 84 3.42 -6.02 -2.09
C ASN A 84 2.11 -5.58 -2.79
N THR A 85 1.63 -4.36 -2.51
CA THR A 85 0.30 -3.86 -2.93
C THR A 85 0.29 -2.42 -3.42
N PHE A 86 1.45 -1.87 -3.78
CA PHE A 86 1.61 -0.49 -4.21
C PHE A 86 0.66 -0.09 -5.37
N SER A 87 0.42 -1.02 -6.30
CA SER A 87 -0.42 -0.82 -7.49
C SER A 87 -1.67 -1.73 -7.50
N SER A 88 -2.07 -2.27 -6.35
CA SER A 88 -3.19 -3.22 -6.24
C SER A 88 -4.56 -2.53 -6.16
N THR A 89 -4.80 -1.55 -7.03
CA THR A 89 -6.13 -0.90 -7.18
C THR A 89 -6.71 -1.24 -8.55
N SER A 90 -8.04 -1.22 -8.69
CA SER A 90 -8.68 -1.39 -9.99
C SER A 90 -8.19 -0.35 -11.02
N VAL A 91 -7.87 0.87 -10.57
CA VAL A 91 -7.31 1.96 -11.40
C VAL A 91 -5.95 1.60 -11.98
N ALA A 92 -5.00 1.16 -11.15
CA ALA A 92 -3.65 0.84 -11.61
C ALA A 92 -3.60 -0.52 -12.36
N GLN A 93 -4.42 -1.49 -11.96
CA GLN A 93 -4.49 -2.79 -12.63
C GLN A 93 -5.17 -2.72 -14.01
N ALA A 94 -5.82 -1.62 -14.36
CA ALA A 94 -6.37 -1.39 -15.70
C ALA A 94 -5.30 -1.38 -16.80
N ASP A 95 -4.08 -0.93 -16.49
CA ASP A 95 -2.94 -0.97 -17.43
C ASP A 95 -2.60 -2.42 -17.84
N TYR A 96 -2.96 -3.38 -17.00
CA TYR A 96 -2.76 -4.82 -17.22
C TYR A 96 -4.07 -5.59 -17.52
N ARG A 97 -5.23 -4.91 -17.58
CA ARG A 97 -6.57 -5.54 -17.71
C ARG A 97 -6.90 -6.53 -16.59
N LEU A 98 -6.49 -6.21 -15.36
CA LEU A 98 -6.66 -7.03 -14.16
C LEU A 98 -7.46 -6.31 -13.06
N GLU A 99 -8.32 -5.36 -13.42
CA GLU A 99 -9.09 -4.52 -12.49
C GLU A 99 -9.87 -5.38 -11.48
N HIS A 100 -10.49 -6.46 -11.99
CA HIS A 100 -11.27 -7.44 -11.22
C HIS A 100 -10.47 -8.25 -10.18
N LEU A 101 -9.13 -8.13 -10.18
CA LEU A 101 -8.27 -8.82 -9.21
C LEU A 101 -7.87 -7.94 -8.02
N ALA A 102 -8.23 -6.65 -7.99
CA ALA A 102 -7.74 -5.73 -6.96
C ALA A 102 -7.96 -6.25 -5.53
N TYR A 103 -9.17 -6.70 -5.18
CA TYR A 103 -9.42 -7.32 -3.87
C TYR A 103 -8.51 -8.54 -3.60
N ARG A 104 -8.44 -9.47 -4.56
CA ARG A 104 -7.68 -10.73 -4.41
C ARG A 104 -6.18 -10.49 -4.28
N LEU A 105 -5.63 -9.55 -5.05
CA LEU A 105 -4.23 -9.16 -4.99
C LEU A 105 -3.87 -8.67 -3.58
N ASN A 106 -4.66 -7.73 -3.04
CA ASN A 106 -4.42 -7.19 -1.71
C ASN A 106 -4.51 -8.26 -0.63
N LYS A 107 -5.55 -9.10 -0.68
CA LYS A 107 -5.74 -10.17 0.29
C LYS A 107 -4.59 -11.18 0.27
N ALA A 108 -4.23 -11.68 -0.92
CA ALA A 108 -3.14 -12.65 -1.07
C ALA A 108 -1.80 -12.06 -0.61
N SER A 109 -1.52 -10.80 -0.96
CA SER A 109 -0.29 -10.11 -0.57
C SER A 109 -0.21 -9.90 0.95
N ALA A 110 -1.32 -9.50 1.58
CA ALA A 110 -1.41 -9.35 3.04
C ALA A 110 -1.26 -10.70 3.78
N GLU A 111 -1.88 -11.77 3.28
CA GLU A 111 -1.74 -13.11 3.85
C GLU A 111 -0.30 -13.63 3.78
N LEU A 112 0.42 -13.36 2.68
CA LEU A 112 1.83 -13.73 2.54
C LEU A 112 2.73 -12.96 3.52
N ALA A 113 2.55 -11.65 3.63
CA ALA A 113 3.28 -10.82 4.58
C ALA A 113 2.99 -11.25 6.02
N ARG A 114 1.72 -11.50 6.36
CA ARG A 114 1.31 -12.03 7.67
C ARG A 114 1.98 -13.35 7.97
N LYS A 115 1.96 -14.28 7.01
CA LYS A 115 2.62 -15.57 7.16
C LYS A 115 4.12 -15.41 7.47
N ALA A 116 4.83 -14.53 6.76
CA ALA A 116 6.25 -14.26 7.01
C ALA A 116 6.47 -13.67 8.40
N ALA A 117 5.65 -12.68 8.81
CA ALA A 117 5.70 -12.06 10.13
C ALA A 117 5.49 -13.09 11.26
N ASP A 118 4.49 -13.97 11.12
CA ASP A 118 4.16 -15.00 12.10
C ASP A 118 5.24 -16.09 12.18
N ASP A 119 5.79 -16.50 11.03
CA ASP A 119 6.90 -17.46 10.97
C ASP A 119 8.15 -16.93 11.71
N VAL A 120 8.51 -15.65 11.49
CA VAL A 120 9.64 -15.03 12.19
C VAL A 120 9.33 -14.79 13.67
N PHE A 121 8.10 -14.42 14.02
CA PHE A 121 7.67 -14.28 15.42
C PHE A 121 7.85 -15.60 16.18
N ARG A 122 7.43 -16.73 15.60
CA ARG A 122 7.60 -18.05 16.22
C ARG A 122 9.05 -18.42 16.47
N LEU A 123 9.98 -17.97 15.61
CA LEU A 123 11.41 -18.27 15.72
C LEU A 123 12.15 -17.33 16.68
N ARG A 124 11.79 -16.05 16.72
CA ARG A 124 12.55 -15.00 17.44
C ARG A 124 11.84 -14.43 18.66
N GLY A 125 10.54 -14.69 18.83
CA GLY A 125 9.72 -14.22 19.95
C GLY A 125 9.39 -12.72 19.94
N SER A 126 9.93 -11.95 19.00
CA SER A 126 9.63 -10.52 18.86
C SER A 126 8.57 -10.28 17.79
N LYS A 127 7.51 -9.54 18.16
CA LYS A 127 6.37 -9.24 17.27
C LYS A 127 6.84 -8.47 16.04
N ARG A 128 6.25 -8.82 14.89
CA ARG A 128 6.45 -8.19 13.59
C ARG A 128 5.10 -7.71 13.07
N TYR A 129 5.08 -6.51 12.52
CA TYR A 129 3.85 -5.88 12.04
C TYR A 129 3.77 -5.92 10.52
N VAL A 130 2.56 -6.00 9.99
CA VAL A 130 2.30 -5.92 8.56
C VAL A 130 1.59 -4.60 8.25
N ALA A 131 2.20 -3.77 7.40
CA ALA A 131 1.62 -2.57 6.87
C ALA A 131 1.00 -2.86 5.49
N GLY A 132 -0.32 -2.70 5.38
CA GLY A 132 -1.01 -2.70 4.11
C GLY A 132 -0.68 -1.45 3.33
N ALA A 133 0.14 -1.57 2.28
CA ALA A 133 0.57 -0.46 1.44
C ALA A 133 -0.53 -0.01 0.46
N LEU A 134 -0.84 1.27 0.47
CA LEU A 134 -1.72 1.95 -0.48
C LEU A 134 -0.93 3.00 -1.25
N GLY A 135 -0.58 2.68 -2.50
CA GLY A 135 0.09 3.61 -3.38
C GLY A 135 -0.85 4.67 -3.99
N PRO A 136 -0.28 5.67 -4.67
CA PRO A 136 -1.02 6.85 -5.14
C PRO A 136 -1.80 6.64 -6.46
N THR A 137 -1.73 5.45 -7.07
CA THR A 137 -2.19 5.13 -8.45
C THR A 137 -1.44 5.89 -9.56
N ASN A 138 -1.77 5.61 -10.82
CA ASN A 138 -1.24 6.32 -12.00
C ASN A 138 -2.11 7.53 -12.44
N LYS A 139 -3.16 7.89 -11.69
CA LYS A 139 -4.05 9.02 -11.98
C LYS A 139 -4.00 10.09 -10.89
N THR A 140 -4.29 11.34 -11.24
CA THR A 140 -4.21 12.51 -10.33
C THR A 140 -5.54 13.24 -10.27
N LEU A 141 -5.98 13.59 -9.06
CA LEU A 141 -7.17 14.43 -8.85
C LEU A 141 -6.85 15.93 -8.92
N SER A 142 -5.68 16.35 -8.45
CA SER A 142 -5.32 17.76 -8.33
C SER A 142 -4.72 18.32 -9.62
N VAL A 143 -4.09 17.47 -10.43
CA VAL A 143 -3.33 17.88 -11.63
C VAL A 143 -3.99 17.35 -12.89
N SER A 144 -4.17 18.21 -13.90
CA SER A 144 -4.64 17.76 -15.22
C SER A 144 -3.53 17.00 -15.94
N PRO A 145 -3.85 15.89 -16.64
CA PRO A 145 -2.87 15.22 -17.50
C PRO A 145 -2.52 16.04 -18.76
N SER A 146 -3.20 17.15 -19.02
CA SER A 146 -2.99 18.01 -20.18
C SER A 146 -2.81 19.48 -19.78
N VAL A 147 -1.65 20.05 -20.08
CA VAL A 147 -1.36 21.47 -19.86
C VAL A 147 -2.34 22.38 -20.63
N GLU A 148 -2.79 21.95 -21.80
CA GLU A 148 -3.73 22.70 -22.64
C GLU A 148 -5.17 22.67 -22.12
N LYS A 149 -5.50 21.74 -21.21
CA LYS A 149 -6.84 21.55 -20.63
C LYS A 149 -6.75 21.53 -19.10
N PRO A 150 -6.49 22.68 -18.46
CA PRO A 150 -6.22 22.73 -17.01
C PRO A 150 -7.42 22.35 -16.14
N ASP A 151 -8.63 22.41 -16.68
CA ASP A 151 -9.91 22.02 -16.07
C ASP A 151 -10.19 20.51 -16.14
N PHE A 152 -9.56 19.79 -17.06
CA PHE A 152 -9.79 18.36 -17.27
C PHE A 152 -9.18 17.47 -16.17
N ARG A 153 -9.87 16.39 -15.81
CA ARG A 153 -9.38 15.32 -14.92
C ARG A 153 -9.74 13.95 -15.51
N ASN A 154 -8.86 12.96 -15.35
CA ASN A 154 -9.01 11.60 -15.89
C ASN A 154 -9.60 10.58 -14.88
N ILE A 155 -9.91 11.06 -13.67
CA ILE A 155 -10.58 10.32 -12.61
C ILE A 155 -11.29 11.31 -11.67
N THR A 156 -12.32 10.84 -11.01
CA THR A 156 -13.11 11.56 -10.00
C THR A 156 -12.78 11.07 -8.59
N PHE A 157 -13.19 11.85 -7.59
CA PHE A 157 -12.98 11.48 -6.19
C PHE A 157 -13.69 10.16 -5.85
N ASP A 158 -14.93 10.00 -6.28
CA ASP A 158 -15.75 8.82 -5.98
C ASP A 158 -15.17 7.54 -6.62
N GLU A 159 -14.65 7.62 -7.85
CA GLU A 159 -13.97 6.50 -8.51
C GLU A 159 -12.71 6.04 -7.73
N LEU A 160 -11.94 6.98 -7.17
CA LEU A 160 -10.80 6.62 -6.31
C LEU A 160 -11.24 6.08 -4.96
N VAL A 161 -12.30 6.62 -4.36
CA VAL A 161 -12.86 6.07 -3.11
C VAL A 161 -13.30 4.63 -3.32
N GLU A 162 -13.96 4.30 -4.43
CA GLU A 162 -14.37 2.93 -4.75
C GLU A 162 -13.15 2.01 -4.90
N ALA A 163 -12.16 2.41 -5.70
CA ALA A 163 -10.95 1.63 -5.92
C ALA A 163 -10.13 1.39 -4.64
N TYR A 164 -9.97 2.43 -3.81
CA TYR A 164 -9.31 2.29 -2.52
C TYR A 164 -10.13 1.48 -1.52
N SER A 165 -11.46 1.59 -1.52
CA SER A 165 -12.32 0.77 -0.65
C SER A 165 -12.16 -0.72 -0.96
N GLU A 166 -12.09 -1.09 -2.24
CA GLU A 166 -11.82 -2.48 -2.63
C GLU A 166 -10.43 -2.96 -2.15
N GLN A 167 -9.40 -2.14 -2.35
CA GLN A 167 -8.05 -2.42 -1.87
C GLN A 167 -7.99 -2.60 -0.34
N VAL A 168 -8.51 -1.63 0.41
CA VAL A 168 -8.52 -1.64 1.88
C VAL A 168 -9.25 -2.85 2.41
N ARG A 169 -10.39 -3.22 1.81
CA ARG A 169 -11.14 -4.43 2.19
C ARG A 169 -10.27 -5.68 2.05
N GLY A 170 -9.56 -5.82 0.93
CA GLY A 170 -8.63 -6.94 0.72
C GLY A 170 -7.50 -6.97 1.74
N LEU A 171 -6.88 -5.82 2.04
CA LEU A 171 -5.82 -5.69 3.04
C LEU A 171 -6.31 -6.07 4.46
N LEU A 172 -7.46 -5.54 4.87
CA LEU A 172 -8.03 -5.81 6.19
C LEU A 172 -8.42 -7.29 6.34
N ASP A 173 -9.06 -7.88 5.32
CA ASP A 173 -9.41 -9.30 5.30
C ASP A 173 -8.17 -10.21 5.28
N GLY A 174 -7.08 -9.76 4.67
CA GLY A 174 -5.77 -10.44 4.70
C GLY A 174 -5.01 -10.27 6.01
N GLY A 175 -5.54 -9.48 6.96
CA GLY A 175 -5.05 -9.39 8.32
C GLY A 175 -3.87 -8.45 8.52
N VAL A 176 -3.82 -7.30 7.83
CA VAL A 176 -2.83 -6.25 8.10
C VAL A 176 -2.99 -5.63 9.49
N ASP A 177 -1.88 -5.18 10.08
CA ASP A 177 -1.86 -4.47 11.36
C ASP A 177 -2.08 -2.96 11.16
N ILE A 178 -1.47 -2.41 10.11
CA ILE A 178 -1.39 -0.97 9.84
C ILE A 178 -1.88 -0.73 8.41
N LEU A 179 -2.57 0.37 8.15
CA LEU A 179 -2.83 0.85 6.79
C LEU A 179 -1.85 1.99 6.50
N LEU A 180 -1.05 1.87 5.45
CA LEU A 180 0.00 2.81 5.08
C LEU A 180 -0.38 3.48 3.75
N VAL A 181 -0.84 4.73 3.82
CA VAL A 181 -1.05 5.56 2.63
C VAL A 181 0.27 6.22 2.29
N GLU A 182 0.93 5.76 1.23
CA GLU A 182 2.34 6.07 0.98
C GLU A 182 2.60 6.65 -0.41
N THR A 183 3.83 7.13 -0.57
CA THR A 183 4.33 7.77 -1.78
C THR A 183 3.36 8.82 -2.32
N ILE A 184 2.80 9.62 -1.41
CA ILE A 184 1.74 10.57 -1.75
C ILE A 184 2.36 11.74 -2.52
N PHE A 185 2.16 11.74 -3.85
CA PHE A 185 2.48 12.88 -4.71
C PHE A 185 1.28 13.84 -4.87
N ASP A 186 0.05 13.35 -4.73
CA ASP A 186 -1.20 14.11 -4.82
C ASP A 186 -2.04 13.92 -3.55
N THR A 187 -2.15 14.97 -2.74
CA THR A 187 -2.89 14.95 -1.48
C THR A 187 -4.38 14.68 -1.66
N ALA A 188 -4.98 15.03 -2.81
CA ALA A 188 -6.39 14.73 -3.06
C ALA A 188 -6.62 13.21 -3.21
N ASN A 189 -5.67 12.48 -3.83
CA ASN A 189 -5.72 11.01 -3.89
C ASN A 189 -5.60 10.42 -2.48
N ALA A 190 -4.68 10.93 -1.67
CA ALA A 190 -4.55 10.48 -0.28
C ALA A 190 -5.84 10.73 0.52
N LYS A 191 -6.52 11.86 0.31
CA LYS A 191 -7.82 12.10 0.94
C LYS A 191 -8.90 11.11 0.49
N ALA A 192 -8.91 10.70 -0.78
CA ALA A 192 -9.81 9.64 -1.25
C ALA A 192 -9.52 8.30 -0.57
N ALA A 193 -8.24 7.92 -0.45
CA ALA A 193 -7.82 6.72 0.28
C ALA A 193 -8.23 6.78 1.77
N LEU A 194 -7.94 7.89 2.44
CA LEU A 194 -8.31 8.09 3.86
C LEU A 194 -9.82 8.08 4.08
N PHE A 195 -10.59 8.64 3.16
CA PHE A 195 -12.05 8.58 3.19
C PHE A 195 -12.57 7.15 3.04
N ALA A 196 -12.03 6.38 2.09
CA ALA A 196 -12.34 4.96 1.93
C ALA A 196 -12.02 4.13 3.19
N ILE A 197 -10.90 4.42 3.85
CA ILE A 197 -10.50 3.78 5.11
C ILE A 197 -11.51 4.10 6.22
N ASP A 198 -11.85 5.38 6.42
CA ASP A 198 -12.79 5.78 7.47
C ASP A 198 -14.20 5.20 7.22
N LEU A 199 -14.68 5.15 5.97
CA LEU A 199 -15.94 4.48 5.62
C LEU A 199 -15.96 3.01 6.08
N LEU A 200 -14.91 2.25 5.77
CA LEU A 200 -14.83 0.85 6.16
C LEU A 200 -14.73 0.66 7.67
N PHE A 201 -14.08 1.58 8.39
CA PHE A 201 -14.05 1.56 9.85
C PHE A 201 -15.40 1.91 10.49
N GLU A 202 -16.21 2.74 9.84
CA GLU A 202 -17.56 3.08 10.32
C GLU A 202 -18.56 1.96 10.05
N GLU A 203 -18.44 1.28 8.91
CA GLU A 203 -19.45 0.30 8.46
C GLU A 203 -19.18 -1.13 8.91
N THR A 204 -17.93 -1.61 8.80
CA THR A 204 -17.65 -3.06 8.79
C THR A 204 -16.45 -3.50 9.64
N TYR A 205 -15.41 -2.68 9.76
CA TYR A 205 -14.12 -3.09 10.32
C TYR A 205 -13.74 -2.35 11.59
N GLU A 206 -12.98 -3.01 12.46
CA GLU A 206 -12.35 -2.32 13.59
C GLU A 206 -11.24 -1.39 13.11
N ARG A 207 -11.14 -0.21 13.73
CA ARG A 207 -10.11 0.78 13.41
C ARG A 207 -8.71 0.21 13.63
N LYS A 208 -7.88 0.33 12.59
CA LYS A 208 -6.43 0.07 12.62
C LYS A 208 -5.64 1.38 12.63
N PRO A 209 -4.39 1.39 13.13
CA PRO A 209 -3.48 2.52 12.96
C PRO A 209 -3.27 2.86 11.48
N ILE A 210 -3.19 4.16 11.19
CA ILE A 210 -2.93 4.67 9.85
C ILE A 210 -1.57 5.34 9.84
N PHE A 211 -0.69 4.94 8.93
CA PHE A 211 0.54 5.64 8.58
C PHE A 211 0.35 6.43 7.29
N ILE A 212 1.01 7.58 7.20
CA ILE A 212 0.94 8.47 6.05
C ILE A 212 2.36 8.87 5.66
N SER A 213 2.74 8.63 4.41
CA SER A 213 4.06 9.00 3.86
C SER A 213 3.91 9.86 2.61
N GLY A 214 4.35 11.12 2.72
CA GLY A 214 4.32 12.09 1.62
C GLY A 214 5.61 12.14 0.83
N THR A 215 5.52 12.45 -0.47
CA THR A 215 6.68 12.57 -1.36
C THR A 215 6.96 14.04 -1.71
N ILE A 216 8.17 14.49 -1.40
CA ILE A 216 8.68 15.82 -1.77
C ILE A 216 9.55 15.67 -3.02
N VAL A 217 9.21 16.38 -4.10
CA VAL A 217 9.77 16.11 -5.43
C VAL A 217 11.04 16.90 -5.74
N ASP A 218 11.28 18.01 -5.04
CA ASP A 218 12.43 18.87 -5.28
C ASP A 218 12.88 19.62 -4.01
N ARG A 219 13.93 20.44 -4.16
CA ARG A 219 14.48 21.26 -3.07
C ARG A 219 13.57 22.41 -2.63
N SER A 220 12.44 22.64 -3.30
CA SER A 220 11.46 23.65 -2.88
C SER A 220 10.66 23.21 -1.65
N GLY A 221 10.72 21.92 -1.29
CA GLY A 221 10.00 21.39 -0.13
C GLY A 221 8.51 21.16 -0.41
N ARG A 222 8.14 20.92 -1.68
CA ARG A 222 6.76 20.72 -2.11
C ARG A 222 6.48 19.33 -2.67
N THR A 223 5.24 18.89 -2.53
CA THR A 223 4.70 17.73 -3.24
C THR A 223 4.56 18.02 -4.75
N LEU A 224 4.30 16.99 -5.56
CA LEU A 224 3.99 17.18 -6.99
C LEU A 224 2.74 18.05 -7.21
N SER A 225 1.76 17.96 -6.30
CA SER A 225 0.58 18.84 -6.28
C SER A 225 0.87 20.28 -5.81
N GLY A 226 2.14 20.63 -5.53
CA GLY A 226 2.58 21.97 -5.17
C GLY A 226 2.38 22.33 -3.69
N GLN A 227 1.99 21.38 -2.85
CA GLN A 227 1.69 21.62 -1.45
C GLN A 227 2.96 21.61 -0.58
N THR A 228 3.06 22.53 0.40
CA THR A 228 4.16 22.49 1.39
C THR A 228 3.93 21.37 2.41
N THR A 229 4.99 20.97 3.12
CA THR A 229 4.91 19.95 4.16
C THR A 229 3.90 20.29 5.26
N GLU A 230 3.84 21.53 5.76
CA GLU A 230 2.86 21.87 6.81
C GLU A 230 1.43 21.80 6.28
N ALA A 231 1.20 22.31 5.07
CA ALA A 231 -0.12 22.27 4.45
C ALA A 231 -0.56 20.81 4.19
N PHE A 232 0.37 19.94 3.82
CA PHE A 232 0.12 18.50 3.66
C PHE A 232 -0.36 17.89 4.97
N VAL A 233 0.37 18.09 6.08
CA VAL A 233 0.00 17.58 7.41
C VAL A 233 -1.39 18.08 7.82
N VAL A 234 -1.67 19.37 7.65
CA VAL A 234 -3.00 19.94 7.94
C VAL A 234 -4.09 19.26 7.11
N SER A 235 -3.82 18.96 5.85
CA SER A 235 -4.79 18.38 4.92
C SER A 235 -5.16 16.94 5.25
N VAL A 236 -4.28 16.19 5.92
CA VAL A 236 -4.49 14.77 6.27
C VAL A 236 -4.72 14.53 7.76
N ALA A 237 -4.50 15.52 8.64
CA ALA A 237 -4.62 15.35 10.10
C ALA A 237 -6.00 14.86 10.58
N HIS A 238 -7.06 15.09 9.79
CA HIS A 238 -8.42 14.64 10.09
C HIS A 238 -8.53 13.11 10.22
N SER A 239 -7.68 12.34 9.54
CA SER A 239 -7.67 10.87 9.62
C SER A 239 -6.98 10.32 10.87
N ARG A 240 -6.49 11.21 11.77
CA ARG A 240 -5.82 10.85 13.03
C ARG A 240 -4.71 9.79 12.83
N PRO A 241 -3.74 10.01 11.94
CA PRO A 241 -2.66 9.07 11.71
C PRO A 241 -1.78 8.92 12.95
N LEU A 242 -1.10 7.78 13.03
CA LEU A 242 -0.08 7.52 14.03
C LEU A 242 1.25 8.07 13.52
N TRP A 243 1.63 9.25 14.03
CA TRP A 243 2.93 9.88 13.81
C TRP A 243 4.02 9.30 14.71
#